data_AF-A0A7K9QXW5-F1
#
_entry.id   AF-A0A7K9QXW5-F1
#
_cell.length_a   1.000
_cell.length_b   1.000
_cell.length_c   1.000
_cell.angle_alpha   90.00
_cell.angle_beta   90.00
_cell.angle_gamma   90.00
#
_symmetry.space_group_name_H-M   'P 1'
#
loop_
_entity.id
_entity.type
_entity.pdbx_description
1 polymer ?
#
loop_
_entity_poly.entity_id
_entity_poly.type
_entity_poly.pdbx_seq_one_letter_code
_entity_poly.pdbx_strand_id
1 'polypeptide(L)'
;MSYNKIPPRWLHCPRRGQPVAGKFLPLKTMLGPRYDEQVAEENRFHPSMLSNYLKSLKVKMGLLVDLTNTTRFYDRNDIEKEGIKYIKLQCKGHGECPTPENTETFIRVCEHFSDKNPSELIGVHCTHGFNRTGFLICAFLVEKMDWSIEAAVATFAQARPPGIYKGDYLKELFRRYGDEDDAPAPPELPEWCFDDDEEEDDDNGKTGGPESEPGSSSSSFGKRRKERLKLGAIFLEGITVKCVTQVTTQPKLGGIQQKCQQFCGWEGTGFPGAQPVSMDKQNIKFLEQKPYKVSWKADGTRYMMLIDGKNEVYMIDRDNSIFHVSNLEFPFRKDLRAHLSNTLLDGEMIIDKVNGQVVPRYLIYDIIKFNGQPVGDCDFNVRLACIEKEIIFPRHEKMKSGLIDKAQEPFSVRNKPFFDIYTSRKLLEGNFAREVSHEVDGLIFQPTGKYKPGRCDDILKWKPPSLNSVDFRLKITRIGGEGLLTQNVGLLYVGNFDRPFAQIKV
;
A
#
# COMPACT_ATOMS: atom_id res chain seq x y z
N MET A 1 27.98 -22.88 1.60
CA MET A 1 27.11 -23.71 0.75
C MET A 1 26.04 -22.85 0.05
N SER A 2 26.35 -22.06 -1.00
CA SER A 2 25.35 -21.11 -1.58
C SER A 2 25.16 -21.13 -3.10
N TYR A 3 25.72 -22.11 -3.83
CA TYR A 3 25.72 -22.08 -5.30
C TYR A 3 24.33 -22.31 -5.96
N ASN A 4 23.34 -22.83 -5.23
CA ASN A 4 22.07 -23.26 -5.80
C ASN A 4 20.82 -22.46 -5.36
N LYS A 5 20.93 -21.32 -4.66
CA LYS A 5 19.74 -20.53 -4.31
C LYS A 5 19.22 -19.70 -5.50
N ILE A 6 17.90 -19.60 -5.67
CA ILE A 6 17.26 -18.70 -6.64
C ILE A 6 17.56 -17.22 -6.33
N PRO A 7 17.49 -16.28 -7.30
CA PRO A 7 17.65 -14.87 -7.00
C PRO A 7 16.53 -14.37 -6.07
N PRO A 8 16.84 -13.47 -5.12
CA PRO A 8 15.81 -12.88 -4.26
C PRO A 8 14.80 -12.08 -5.09
N ARG A 9 13.54 -12.13 -4.70
CA ARG A 9 12.40 -11.46 -5.34
C ARG A 9 12.15 -11.92 -6.76
N TRP A 10 12.55 -13.15 -7.09
CA TRP A 10 12.42 -13.69 -8.44
C TRP A 10 11.11 -14.45 -8.65
N LEU A 11 10.60 -15.14 -7.62
CA LEU A 11 9.44 -16.03 -7.71
C LEU A 11 8.23 -15.33 -8.32
N HIS A 12 7.73 -14.31 -7.63
CA HIS A 12 6.52 -13.58 -7.99
C HIS A 12 6.76 -12.48 -9.03
N CYS A 13 8.02 -12.21 -9.38
CA CYS A 13 8.39 -11.29 -10.46
C CYS A 13 7.75 -11.76 -11.78
N PRO A 14 6.97 -10.93 -12.50
CA PRO A 14 6.31 -11.33 -13.73
C PRO A 14 7.34 -11.77 -14.77
N ARG A 15 7.10 -12.88 -15.46
CA ARG A 15 8.07 -13.49 -16.39
C ARG A 15 8.60 -12.51 -17.45
N ARG A 16 7.72 -11.69 -18.04
CA ARG A 16 8.03 -10.77 -19.15
C ARG A 16 7.07 -9.58 -19.22
N GLY A 17 7.48 -8.52 -19.91
CA GLY A 17 6.62 -7.41 -20.30
C GLY A 17 5.99 -7.63 -21.68
N GLN A 18 5.54 -6.52 -22.26
CA GLN A 18 5.12 -6.37 -23.65
C GLN A 18 6.29 -5.85 -24.51
N PRO A 19 6.24 -6.01 -25.83
CA PRO A 19 7.22 -5.40 -26.74
C PRO A 19 7.26 -3.87 -26.60
N VAL A 20 8.43 -3.33 -26.28
CA VAL A 20 8.72 -1.90 -26.24
C VAL A 20 9.12 -1.46 -27.65
N ALA A 21 8.46 -0.40 -28.15
CA ALA A 21 8.62 0.12 -29.51
C ALA A 21 8.56 -0.96 -30.60
N GLY A 22 7.80 -2.05 -30.37
CA GLY A 22 7.70 -3.18 -31.28
C GLY A 22 8.99 -4.00 -31.48
N LYS A 23 10.07 -3.69 -30.76
CA LYS A 23 11.40 -4.29 -30.99
C LYS A 23 11.97 -5.04 -29.78
N PHE A 24 11.85 -4.48 -28.59
CA PHE A 24 12.49 -5.03 -27.39
C PHE A 24 11.48 -5.75 -26.50
N LEU A 25 11.77 -6.98 -26.09
CA LEU A 25 10.98 -7.70 -25.11
C LEU A 25 11.73 -7.74 -23.77
N PRO A 26 11.32 -6.96 -22.75
CA PRO A 26 11.91 -7.04 -21.42
C PRO A 26 11.40 -8.27 -20.68
N LEU A 27 12.31 -9.03 -20.05
CA LEU A 27 11.97 -10.21 -19.26
C LEU A 27 12.86 -10.37 -18.03
N LYS A 28 12.39 -11.14 -17.03
CA LYS A 28 13.24 -11.57 -15.90
C LYS A 28 14.20 -12.66 -16.38
N THR A 29 15.28 -12.91 -15.63
CA THR A 29 16.17 -14.04 -15.97
C THR A 29 15.38 -15.35 -15.92
N MET A 30 15.65 -16.26 -16.85
CA MET A 30 15.11 -17.61 -16.76
C MET A 30 15.90 -18.42 -15.73
N LEU A 31 15.31 -19.49 -15.21
CA LEU A 31 15.97 -20.48 -14.37
C LEU A 31 15.90 -21.84 -15.06
N GLY A 32 16.98 -22.60 -15.07
CA GLY A 32 17.00 -23.96 -15.61
C GLY A 32 16.45 -25.00 -14.62
N PRO A 33 16.30 -26.27 -15.04
CA PRO A 33 15.68 -27.34 -14.22
C PRO A 33 16.34 -27.59 -12.86
N ARG A 34 17.61 -27.17 -12.69
CA ARG A 34 18.34 -27.27 -11.41
C ARG A 34 17.70 -26.52 -10.25
N TYR A 35 16.76 -25.61 -10.51
CA TYR A 35 16.04 -24.84 -9.49
C TYR A 35 14.61 -25.35 -9.25
N ASP A 36 14.19 -26.43 -9.92
CA ASP A 36 12.79 -26.90 -9.90
C ASP A 36 12.33 -27.39 -8.53
N GLU A 37 13.25 -27.84 -7.69
CA GLU A 37 12.98 -28.21 -6.28
C GLU A 37 12.71 -26.99 -5.39
N GLN A 38 13.19 -25.80 -5.79
CA GLN A 38 13.01 -24.54 -5.06
C GLN A 38 11.87 -23.68 -5.64
N VAL A 39 11.35 -24.03 -6.82
CA VAL A 39 10.37 -23.23 -7.54
C VAL A 39 9.16 -24.10 -7.89
N ALA A 40 8.02 -23.80 -7.24
CA ALA A 40 6.74 -24.41 -7.55
C ALA A 40 6.39 -24.26 -9.05
N GLU A 41 5.73 -25.26 -9.62
CA GLU A 41 5.54 -25.41 -11.07
C GLU A 41 4.89 -24.17 -11.71
N GLU A 42 3.92 -23.58 -11.02
CA GLU A 42 3.21 -22.37 -11.42
C GLU A 42 4.12 -21.15 -11.60
N ASN A 43 5.24 -21.09 -10.88
CA ASN A 43 6.18 -19.97 -10.86
C ASN A 43 7.43 -20.21 -11.72
N ARG A 44 7.61 -21.41 -12.27
CA ARG A 44 8.79 -21.76 -13.09
C ARG A 44 8.90 -20.85 -14.31
N PHE A 45 10.13 -20.57 -14.75
CA PHE A 45 10.38 -19.84 -15.99
C PHE A 45 11.67 -20.34 -16.67
N HIS A 46 11.57 -21.48 -17.32
CA HIS A 46 12.59 -22.13 -18.13
C HIS A 46 12.77 -21.48 -19.52
N PRO A 47 13.95 -21.60 -20.14
CA PRO A 47 14.19 -21.20 -21.53
C PRO A 47 13.17 -21.70 -22.55
N SER A 48 12.73 -22.95 -22.43
CA SER A 48 11.73 -23.57 -23.31
C SER A 48 10.36 -22.88 -23.26
N MET A 49 10.00 -22.27 -22.12
CA MET A 49 8.74 -21.52 -22.02
C MET A 49 8.79 -20.21 -22.81
N LEU A 50 9.96 -19.59 -22.94
CA LEU A 50 10.13 -18.41 -23.79
C LEU A 50 9.96 -18.79 -25.27
N SER A 51 10.61 -19.87 -25.73
CA SER A 51 10.50 -20.32 -27.12
C SER A 51 9.08 -20.75 -27.48
N ASN A 52 8.39 -21.50 -26.60
CA ASN A 52 6.99 -21.90 -26.79
C ASN A 52 6.05 -20.70 -26.87
N TYR A 53 6.26 -19.69 -26.04
CA TYR A 53 5.49 -18.45 -26.07
C TYR A 53 5.69 -17.67 -27.39
N LEU A 54 6.92 -17.57 -27.88
CA LEU A 54 7.21 -16.90 -29.16
C LEU A 54 6.56 -17.64 -30.34
N LYS A 55 6.61 -18.97 -30.34
CA LYS A 55 5.96 -19.83 -31.34
C LYS A 55 4.44 -19.64 -31.36
N SER A 56 3.79 -19.57 -30.19
CA SER A 56 2.33 -19.42 -30.12
C SER A 56 1.84 -18.06 -30.64
N LEU A 57 2.66 -17.01 -30.52
CA LEU A 57 2.38 -15.69 -31.08
C LEU A 57 2.81 -15.53 -32.55
N LYS A 58 3.45 -16.55 -33.14
CA LYS A 58 4.07 -16.48 -34.47
C LYS A 58 5.06 -15.30 -34.59
N VAL A 59 5.77 -14.99 -33.50
CA VAL A 59 6.79 -13.93 -33.45
C VAL A 59 8.16 -14.57 -33.28
N LYS A 60 9.16 -14.09 -34.04
CA LYS A 60 10.53 -14.58 -33.96
C LYS A 60 11.38 -13.65 -33.10
N MET A 61 12.13 -14.20 -32.15
CA MET A 61 13.21 -13.50 -31.46
C MET A 61 14.52 -14.01 -32.04
N GLY A 62 15.40 -13.11 -32.47
CA GLY A 62 16.70 -13.51 -33.04
C GLY A 62 17.89 -13.16 -32.17
N LEU A 63 17.69 -12.35 -31.12
CA LEU A 63 18.73 -11.96 -30.18
C LEU A 63 18.20 -11.95 -28.75
N LEU A 64 18.95 -12.53 -27.82
CA LEU A 64 18.75 -12.41 -26.38
C LEU A 64 19.99 -11.79 -25.72
N VAL A 65 19.81 -10.67 -25.04
CA VAL A 65 20.85 -9.96 -24.29
C VAL A 65 20.69 -10.21 -22.79
N ASP A 66 21.70 -10.85 -22.21
CA ASP A 66 21.79 -11.16 -20.79
C ASP A 66 22.69 -10.16 -20.07
N LEU A 67 22.09 -9.37 -19.17
CA LEU A 67 22.75 -8.32 -18.38
C LEU A 67 23.16 -8.80 -16.97
N THR A 68 22.99 -10.08 -16.65
CA THR A 68 23.36 -10.63 -15.34
C THR A 68 24.87 -10.81 -15.23
N ASN A 69 25.42 -10.63 -14.02
CA ASN A 69 26.84 -10.83 -13.73
C ASN A 69 27.17 -12.30 -13.37
N THR A 70 26.36 -13.25 -13.81
CA THR A 70 26.54 -14.68 -13.51
C THR A 70 26.00 -15.53 -14.66
N THR A 71 26.54 -16.74 -14.84
CA THR A 71 26.09 -17.73 -15.82
C THR A 71 25.35 -18.89 -15.17
N ARG A 72 25.03 -18.81 -13.87
CA ARG A 72 24.50 -19.95 -13.10
C ARG A 72 23.02 -20.27 -13.37
N PHE A 73 22.26 -19.31 -13.90
CA PHE A 73 20.80 -19.37 -13.93
C PHE A 73 20.23 -20.36 -14.95
N TYR A 74 20.78 -20.41 -16.16
CA TYR A 74 20.36 -21.33 -17.22
C TYR A 74 21.52 -21.55 -18.21
N ASP A 75 21.45 -22.62 -19.01
CA ASP A 75 22.44 -22.87 -20.06
C ASP A 75 22.11 -22.05 -21.31
N ARG A 76 23.09 -21.27 -21.81
CA ARG A 76 22.94 -20.50 -23.05
C ARG A 76 22.62 -21.39 -24.25
N ASN A 77 23.06 -22.65 -24.24
CA ASN A 77 22.82 -23.58 -25.33
C ASN A 77 21.31 -23.83 -25.52
N ASP A 78 20.49 -23.70 -24.47
CA ASP A 78 19.04 -23.87 -24.57
C ASP A 78 18.37 -22.72 -25.33
N ILE A 79 19.03 -21.55 -25.41
CA ILE A 79 18.60 -20.41 -26.21
C ILE A 79 19.12 -20.56 -27.65
N GLU A 80 20.40 -20.90 -27.81
CA GLU A 80 21.04 -21.02 -29.12
C GLU A 80 20.44 -22.16 -29.98
N LYS A 81 20.02 -23.26 -29.36
CA LYS A 81 19.33 -24.38 -30.06
C LYS A 81 18.00 -23.98 -30.70
N GLU A 82 17.34 -22.94 -30.19
CA GLU A 82 16.10 -22.40 -30.76
C GLU A 82 16.38 -21.37 -31.87
N GLY A 83 17.64 -21.21 -32.29
CA GLY A 83 18.06 -20.28 -33.34
C GLY A 83 18.16 -18.82 -32.87
N ILE A 84 18.18 -18.58 -31.56
CA ILE A 84 18.29 -17.24 -30.97
C ILE A 84 19.76 -16.97 -30.65
N LYS A 85 20.33 -15.89 -31.18
CA LYS A 85 21.69 -15.47 -30.83
C LYS A 85 21.74 -15.02 -29.37
N TYR A 86 22.71 -15.51 -28.60
CA TYR A 86 22.88 -15.13 -27.21
C TYR A 86 24.08 -14.18 -27.03
N ILE A 87 23.88 -13.06 -26.33
CA ILE A 87 24.94 -12.11 -25.99
C ILE A 87 24.88 -11.83 -24.49
N LYS A 88 26.02 -11.98 -23.81
CA LYS A 88 26.17 -11.60 -22.40
C LYS A 88 26.92 -10.28 -22.29
N LEU A 89 26.29 -9.28 -21.69
CA LEU A 89 26.87 -7.97 -21.41
C LEU A 89 26.95 -7.79 -19.90
N GLN A 90 28.10 -8.13 -19.33
CA GLN A 90 28.30 -8.16 -17.88
C GLN A 90 28.35 -6.73 -17.32
N CYS A 91 27.20 -6.28 -16.82
CA CYS A 91 27.16 -5.08 -15.97
C CYS A 91 27.67 -5.45 -14.56
N LYS A 92 28.53 -4.62 -13.96
CA LYS A 92 28.98 -4.80 -12.56
C LYS A 92 27.79 -4.96 -11.61
N GLY A 93 27.96 -5.81 -10.58
CA GLY A 93 26.94 -6.05 -9.54
C GLY A 93 26.75 -4.86 -8.60
N HIS A 94 25.80 -4.97 -7.65
CA HIS A 94 25.55 -4.02 -6.55
C HIS A 94 24.77 -2.72 -6.82
N GLY A 95 23.97 -2.68 -7.90
CA GLY A 95 22.96 -1.62 -8.06
C GLY A 95 23.47 -0.34 -8.69
N GLU A 96 24.65 -0.38 -9.30
CA GLU A 96 25.19 0.70 -10.13
C GLU A 96 24.47 0.76 -11.49
N CYS A 97 24.36 1.96 -12.06
CA CYS A 97 23.83 2.19 -13.40
C CYS A 97 24.78 1.64 -14.48
N PRO A 98 24.28 1.22 -15.65
CA PRO A 98 25.14 0.84 -16.77
C PRO A 98 26.11 1.96 -17.14
N THR A 99 27.40 1.64 -17.28
CA THR A 99 28.41 2.62 -17.68
C THR A 99 28.19 3.10 -19.12
N PRO A 100 28.73 4.26 -19.52
CA PRO A 100 28.65 4.73 -20.90
C PRO A 100 29.12 3.68 -21.92
N GLU A 101 30.22 2.97 -21.64
CA GLU A 101 30.79 1.96 -22.54
C GLU A 101 29.87 0.73 -22.69
N ASN A 102 29.23 0.33 -21.59
CA ASN A 102 28.23 -0.74 -21.60
C ASN A 102 26.98 -0.31 -22.41
N THR A 103 26.60 0.96 -22.29
CA THR A 103 25.46 1.53 -23.01
C THR A 103 25.75 1.59 -24.51
N GLU A 104 26.90 2.12 -24.91
CA GLU A 104 27.37 2.16 -26.30
C GLU A 104 27.47 0.75 -26.90
N THR A 105 28.03 -0.20 -26.17
CA THR A 105 28.15 -1.59 -26.63
C THR A 105 26.78 -2.24 -26.83
N PHE A 106 25.85 -2.03 -25.90
CA PHE A 106 24.48 -2.51 -26.04
C PHE A 106 23.81 -1.92 -27.29
N ILE A 107 23.95 -0.61 -27.48
CA ILE A 107 23.34 0.12 -28.60
C ILE A 107 23.88 -0.40 -29.93
N ARG A 108 25.21 -0.47 -30.08
CA ARG A 108 25.86 -0.97 -31.29
C ARG A 108 25.44 -2.40 -31.65
N VAL A 109 25.31 -3.26 -30.65
CA VAL A 109 24.86 -4.65 -30.85
C VAL A 109 23.41 -4.71 -31.31
N CYS A 110 22.52 -3.95 -30.66
CA CYS A 110 21.10 -3.95 -30.98
C CYS A 110 20.80 -3.28 -32.32
N GLU A 111 21.51 -2.21 -32.66
CA GLU A 111 21.43 -1.52 -33.95
C GLU A 111 21.86 -2.46 -35.08
N HIS A 112 23.06 -3.03 -35.00
CA HIS A 112 23.56 -3.96 -36.01
C HIS A 112 22.65 -5.18 -36.22
N PHE A 113 22.04 -5.68 -35.13
CA PHE A 113 21.06 -6.76 -35.22
C PHE A 113 19.76 -6.30 -35.88
N SER A 114 19.26 -5.11 -35.50
CA SER A 114 18.00 -4.55 -36.00
C SER A 114 18.05 -4.27 -37.50
N ASP A 115 19.17 -3.75 -38.00
CA ASP A 115 19.38 -3.47 -39.43
C ASP A 115 19.31 -4.75 -40.28
N LYS A 116 19.86 -5.84 -39.76
CA LYS A 116 19.89 -7.14 -40.45
C LYS A 116 18.59 -7.93 -40.28
N ASN A 117 17.88 -7.73 -39.18
CA ASN A 117 16.71 -8.52 -38.79
C ASN A 117 15.57 -7.60 -38.31
N PRO A 118 14.98 -6.77 -39.19
CA PRO A 118 14.04 -5.73 -38.79
C PRO A 118 12.77 -6.31 -38.14
N SER A 119 12.27 -7.45 -38.61
CA SER A 119 11.06 -8.11 -38.13
C SER A 119 11.26 -8.99 -36.89
N GLU A 120 12.48 -9.16 -36.39
CA GLU A 120 12.78 -10.03 -35.25
C GLU A 120 12.91 -9.24 -33.95
N LEU A 121 12.40 -9.79 -32.86
CA LEU A 121 12.50 -9.20 -31.52
C LEU A 121 13.89 -9.38 -30.91
N ILE A 122 14.24 -8.44 -30.04
CA ILE A 122 15.40 -8.50 -29.15
C ILE A 122 14.90 -8.71 -27.72
N GLY A 123 15.19 -9.87 -27.13
CA GLY A 123 14.96 -10.12 -25.72
C GLY A 123 16.05 -9.45 -24.88
N VAL A 124 15.68 -8.77 -23.80
CA VAL A 124 16.65 -8.16 -22.89
C VAL A 124 16.27 -8.50 -21.46
N HIS A 125 17.21 -9.06 -20.70
CA HIS A 125 16.95 -9.43 -19.31
C HIS A 125 18.11 -9.06 -18.39
N CYS A 126 17.77 -8.71 -17.17
CA CYS A 126 18.70 -8.75 -16.04
C CYS A 126 18.16 -9.78 -15.04
N THR A 127 18.36 -9.60 -13.73
CA THR A 127 17.77 -10.50 -12.74
C THR A 127 16.23 -10.43 -12.77
N HIS A 128 15.67 -9.24 -12.64
CA HIS A 128 14.21 -9.02 -12.61
C HIS A 128 13.64 -8.45 -13.92
N GLY A 129 14.49 -7.90 -14.79
CA GLY A 129 14.06 -7.35 -16.08
C GLY A 129 13.48 -5.94 -16.04
N PHE A 130 13.86 -5.12 -15.05
CA PHE A 130 13.33 -3.76 -14.84
C PHE A 130 14.40 -2.68 -14.95
N ASN A 131 15.27 -2.51 -13.94
CA ASN A 131 16.16 -1.33 -13.89
C ASN A 131 17.24 -1.31 -14.98
N ARG A 132 18.18 -2.28 -14.98
CA ARG A 132 19.23 -2.36 -16.03
C ARG A 132 18.66 -2.58 -17.42
N THR A 133 17.61 -3.38 -17.50
CA THR A 133 16.90 -3.68 -18.75
C THR A 133 16.24 -2.43 -19.33
N GLY A 134 15.47 -1.71 -18.51
CA GLY A 134 14.82 -0.46 -18.89
C GLY A 134 15.81 0.62 -19.23
N PHE A 135 16.88 0.77 -18.44
CA PHE A 135 17.93 1.75 -18.71
C PHE A 135 18.50 1.60 -20.12
N LEU A 136 18.94 0.40 -20.48
CA LEU A 136 19.56 0.16 -21.78
C LEU A 136 18.55 0.23 -22.93
N ILE A 137 17.31 -0.22 -22.72
CA ILE A 137 16.25 -0.06 -23.73
C ILE A 137 15.94 1.42 -23.94
N CYS A 138 15.72 2.21 -22.89
CA CYS A 138 15.44 3.64 -23.00
C CYS A 138 16.60 4.39 -23.67
N ALA A 139 17.85 4.10 -23.30
CA ALA A 139 19.03 4.69 -23.94
C ALA A 139 19.06 4.41 -25.46
N PHE A 140 18.71 3.17 -25.88
CA PHE A 140 18.59 2.85 -27.30
C PHE A 140 17.49 3.65 -28.00
N LEU A 141 16.30 3.75 -27.40
CA LEU A 141 15.19 4.51 -27.99
C LEU A 141 15.56 5.98 -28.21
N VAL A 142 16.29 6.57 -27.26
CA VAL A 142 16.78 7.94 -27.39
C VAL A 142 17.85 8.05 -28.47
N GLU A 143 18.93 7.28 -28.38
CA GLU A 143 20.10 7.45 -29.26
C GLU A 143 19.88 6.97 -30.70
N LYS A 144 18.94 6.05 -30.94
CA LYS A 144 18.76 5.40 -32.26
C LYS A 144 17.37 5.55 -32.87
N MET A 145 16.37 5.91 -32.09
CA MET A 145 14.99 6.07 -32.60
C MET A 145 14.48 7.50 -32.48
N ASP A 146 15.30 8.44 -32.02
CA ASP A 146 14.98 9.86 -31.81
C ASP A 146 13.81 10.09 -30.84
N TRP A 147 13.69 9.25 -29.80
CA TRP A 147 12.69 9.43 -28.76
C TRP A 147 13.18 10.43 -27.72
N SER A 148 12.27 11.27 -27.21
CA SER A 148 12.50 12.01 -25.96
C SER A 148 12.65 11.03 -24.79
N ILE A 149 13.47 11.36 -23.79
CA ILE A 149 13.71 10.47 -22.65
C ILE A 149 12.43 10.18 -21.84
N GLU A 150 11.54 11.17 -21.74
CA GLU A 150 10.23 11.08 -21.09
C GLU A 150 9.36 10.01 -21.77
N ALA A 151 9.25 10.08 -23.10
CA ALA A 151 8.51 9.10 -23.89
C ALA A 151 9.12 7.69 -23.77
N ALA A 152 10.46 7.59 -23.81
CA ALA A 152 11.15 6.30 -23.69
C ALA A 152 10.86 5.64 -22.34
N VAL A 153 10.99 6.39 -21.23
CA VAL A 153 10.70 5.90 -19.87
C VAL A 153 9.21 5.58 -19.71
N ALA A 154 8.31 6.44 -20.20
CA ALA A 154 6.87 6.21 -20.12
C ALA A 154 6.44 4.95 -20.90
N THR A 155 6.95 4.75 -22.11
CA THR A 155 6.64 3.55 -22.90
C THR A 155 7.25 2.30 -22.31
N PHE A 156 8.46 2.36 -21.74
CA PHE A 156 9.00 1.23 -20.99
C PHE A 156 8.13 0.89 -19.78
N ALA A 157 7.66 1.89 -19.01
CA ALA A 157 6.77 1.69 -17.87
C ALA A 157 5.42 1.09 -18.26
N GLN A 158 4.84 1.50 -19.40
CA GLN A 158 3.61 0.92 -19.92
C GLN A 158 3.79 -0.54 -20.38
N ALA A 159 4.89 -0.84 -21.06
CA ALA A 159 5.20 -2.17 -21.57
C ALA A 159 5.63 -3.14 -20.45
N ARG A 160 6.28 -2.64 -19.40
CA ARG A 160 6.77 -3.42 -18.27
C ARG A 160 6.44 -2.71 -16.94
N PRO A 161 5.15 -2.70 -16.51
CA PRO A 161 4.75 -2.02 -15.28
C PRO A 161 5.52 -2.53 -14.06
N PRO A 162 6.08 -1.63 -13.24
CA PRO A 162 5.82 -0.19 -13.19
C PRO A 162 6.86 0.65 -13.95
N GLY A 163 7.80 0.00 -14.65
CA GLY A 163 8.96 0.62 -15.27
C GLY A 163 10.22 0.51 -14.42
N ILE A 164 11.15 1.43 -14.63
CA ILE A 164 12.38 1.54 -13.84
C ILE A 164 11.97 2.08 -12.46
N TYR A 165 12.20 1.30 -11.41
CA TYR A 165 11.76 1.61 -10.04
C TYR A 165 12.89 2.05 -9.10
N LYS A 166 14.15 2.02 -9.57
CA LYS A 166 15.27 2.62 -8.85
C LYS A 166 15.49 4.05 -9.31
N GLY A 167 15.36 5.00 -8.40
CA GLY A 167 15.50 6.43 -8.71
C GLY A 167 16.82 6.82 -9.32
N ASP A 168 17.93 6.23 -8.86
CA ASP A 168 19.26 6.54 -9.39
C ASP A 168 19.40 6.20 -10.88
N TYR A 169 18.65 5.20 -11.37
CA TYR A 169 18.63 4.83 -12.79
C TYR A 169 17.83 5.84 -13.62
N LEU A 170 16.71 6.34 -13.06
CA LEU A 170 15.91 7.39 -13.71
C LEU A 170 16.70 8.70 -13.77
N LYS A 171 17.28 9.13 -12.64
CA LYS A 171 18.12 10.33 -12.59
C LYS A 171 19.29 10.25 -13.56
N GLU A 172 20.00 9.12 -13.59
CA GLU A 172 21.14 8.96 -14.51
C GLU A 172 20.71 8.98 -15.98
N LEU A 173 19.54 8.42 -16.32
CA LEU A 173 18.99 8.52 -17.68
C LEU A 173 18.69 9.97 -18.06
N PHE A 174 17.99 10.69 -17.19
CA PHE A 174 17.61 12.07 -17.43
C PHE A 174 18.84 12.99 -17.45
N ARG A 175 19.83 12.77 -16.59
CA ARG A 175 21.12 13.46 -16.63
C ARG A 175 21.89 13.26 -17.94
N ARG A 176 21.75 12.10 -18.60
CA ARG A 176 22.44 11.81 -19.88
C ARG A 176 21.69 12.34 -21.11
N TYR A 177 20.36 12.34 -21.07
CA TYR A 177 19.53 12.48 -22.26
C TYR A 177 18.44 13.57 -22.17
N GLY A 178 18.37 14.31 -21.07
CA GLY A 178 17.39 15.36 -20.79
C GLY A 178 17.84 16.26 -19.63
N ASP A 179 16.88 16.71 -18.81
CA ASP A 179 17.13 17.46 -17.58
C ASP A 179 16.95 16.56 -16.35
N GLU A 180 17.92 16.56 -15.42
CA GLU A 180 17.83 15.76 -14.19
C GLU A 180 16.66 16.19 -13.29
N ASP A 181 16.26 17.46 -13.33
CA ASP A 181 15.15 17.99 -12.54
C ASP A 181 13.78 17.49 -13.04
N ASP A 182 13.70 17.08 -14.31
CA ASP A 182 12.50 16.49 -14.93
C ASP A 182 12.39 14.98 -14.71
N ALA A 183 13.37 14.36 -14.03
CA ALA A 183 13.35 12.93 -13.75
C ALA A 183 12.11 12.54 -12.94
N PRO A 184 11.28 11.59 -13.42
CA PRO A 184 10.07 11.20 -12.72
C PRO A 184 10.43 10.56 -11.39
N ALA A 185 9.60 10.81 -10.38
CA ALA A 185 9.73 10.13 -9.10
C ALA A 185 9.68 8.60 -9.32
N PRO A 186 10.48 7.80 -8.59
CA PRO A 186 10.47 6.36 -8.72
C PRO A 186 9.04 5.83 -8.48
N PRO A 187 8.50 5.01 -9.38
CA PRO A 187 7.17 4.47 -9.23
C PRO A 187 7.09 3.54 -8.00
N GLU A 188 5.88 3.35 -7.47
CA GLU A 188 5.65 2.39 -6.40
C GLU A 188 6.17 1.01 -6.78
N LEU A 189 6.93 0.39 -5.88
CA LEU A 189 7.43 -0.97 -6.07
C LEU A 189 6.25 -1.93 -6.16
N PRO A 190 6.23 -2.85 -7.14
CA PRO A 190 5.17 -3.84 -7.26
C PRO A 190 5.19 -4.82 -6.09
N GLU A 191 4.05 -5.47 -5.81
CA GLU A 191 3.90 -6.41 -4.69
C GLU A 191 4.98 -7.50 -4.66
N TRP A 192 5.37 -8.03 -5.82
CA TRP A 192 6.41 -9.06 -5.94
C TRP A 192 7.84 -8.61 -5.58
N CYS A 193 8.09 -7.30 -5.47
CA CYS A 193 9.36 -6.78 -4.95
C CYS A 193 9.49 -6.93 -3.42
N PHE A 194 8.48 -7.49 -2.75
CA PHE A 194 8.43 -7.65 -1.30
C PHE A 194 8.27 -9.11 -0.85
N ASP A 195 8.31 -10.07 -1.79
CA ASP A 195 7.93 -11.46 -1.51
C ASP A 195 9.06 -12.37 -1.02
N ASP A 196 10.33 -11.91 -0.98
CA ASP A 196 11.47 -12.73 -0.49
C ASP A 196 12.37 -11.90 0.45
N ASP A 197 11.96 -11.71 1.70
CA ASP A 197 12.88 -11.38 2.80
C ASP A 197 13.22 -12.68 3.56
N GLU A 198 13.95 -13.59 2.90
CA GLU A 198 14.69 -14.65 3.59
C GLU A 198 16.14 -14.18 3.80
N GLU A 199 16.48 -13.97 5.07
CA GLU A 199 17.82 -13.96 5.67
C GLU A 199 18.87 -13.05 5.01
N GLU A 200 18.92 -11.77 5.44
CA GLU A 200 20.20 -11.08 5.55
C GLU A 200 21.01 -11.78 6.66
N ASP A 201 21.79 -12.80 6.28
CA ASP A 201 22.93 -13.25 7.07
C ASP A 201 23.90 -12.07 7.19
N ASP A 202 24.02 -11.53 8.41
CA ASP A 202 25.15 -10.71 8.85
C ASP A 202 26.43 -11.57 8.75
N ASP A 203 27.06 -11.64 7.57
CA ASP A 203 28.44 -12.11 7.44
C ASP A 203 29.40 -10.99 7.86
N ASN A 204 29.44 -10.74 9.17
CA ASN A 204 30.53 -9.98 9.78
C ASN A 204 31.69 -10.95 9.99
N GLY A 205 32.58 -11.03 9.00
CA GLY A 205 33.82 -11.78 9.10
C GLY A 205 34.69 -11.26 10.26
N LYS A 206 34.72 -12.01 11.37
CA LYS A 206 35.81 -11.95 12.34
C LYS A 206 36.35 -13.34 12.62
N THR A 207 37.64 -13.46 12.34
CA THR A 207 38.54 -14.60 12.57
C THR A 207 38.68 -14.95 14.07
N GLY A 208 38.53 -16.25 14.38
CA GLY A 208 39.39 -17.00 15.31
C GLY A 208 38.94 -17.22 16.76
N GLY A 209 38.85 -18.50 17.17
CA GLY A 209 39.13 -18.98 18.53
C GLY A 209 37.98 -19.66 19.30
N PRO A 210 38.23 -20.68 20.15
CA PRO A 210 37.35 -21.86 20.29
C PRO A 210 36.54 -21.98 21.61
N GLU A 211 35.49 -22.81 21.54
CA GLU A 211 34.84 -23.66 22.57
C GLU A 211 34.33 -23.05 23.91
N SER A 212 33.01 -23.14 24.16
CA SER A 212 32.42 -23.77 25.38
C SER A 212 30.86 -23.66 25.44
N GLU A 213 30.24 -24.82 25.68
CA GLU A 213 28.96 -25.22 26.33
C GLU A 213 27.64 -24.40 26.30
N PRO A 214 26.46 -25.09 26.37
CA PRO A 214 25.15 -24.51 26.12
C PRO A 214 24.41 -24.06 27.39
N GLY A 215 23.74 -22.90 27.34
CA GLY A 215 22.96 -22.41 28.46
C GLY A 215 21.94 -21.31 28.12
N SER A 216 20.68 -21.66 28.37
CA SER A 216 19.53 -20.79 28.66
C SER A 216 18.65 -20.28 27.50
N SER A 217 17.39 -20.67 27.66
CA SER A 217 16.16 -20.21 27.02
C SER A 217 16.01 -18.69 27.01
N SER A 218 15.75 -18.13 25.83
CA SER A 218 15.04 -16.85 25.71
C SER A 218 14.06 -16.89 24.53
N SER A 219 12.87 -16.36 24.80
CA SER A 219 11.66 -16.42 24.00
C SER A 219 11.77 -15.60 22.71
N SER A 220 11.49 -16.26 21.59
CA SER A 220 11.50 -15.69 20.24
C SER A 220 10.35 -14.66 20.07
N PHE A 221 10.67 -13.37 20.09
CA PHE A 221 9.77 -12.33 19.59
C PHE A 221 9.81 -12.34 18.06
N GLY A 222 8.72 -12.78 17.42
CA GLY A 222 8.58 -12.81 15.96
C GLY A 222 8.65 -11.40 15.33
N LYS A 223 9.48 -11.23 14.30
CA LYS A 223 9.60 -9.97 13.53
C LYS A 223 8.32 -9.73 12.73
N ARG A 224 7.59 -8.65 13.05
CA ARG A 224 6.40 -8.18 12.31
C ARG A 224 6.82 -7.51 10.99
N ARG A 225 6.08 -7.83 9.91
CA ARG A 225 6.23 -7.31 8.53
C ARG A 225 6.22 -5.77 8.51
N LYS A 226 7.14 -5.15 7.75
CA LYS A 226 7.36 -3.69 7.71
C LYS A 226 6.22 -2.98 6.97
N GLU A 227 5.61 -1.99 7.60
CA GLU A 227 4.43 -1.30 7.05
C GLU A 227 4.81 -0.25 6.00
N ARG A 228 4.05 -0.22 4.89
CA ARG A 228 4.25 0.69 3.76
C ARG A 228 3.87 2.11 4.14
N LEU A 229 4.81 3.06 4.10
CA LEU A 229 4.56 4.48 4.33
C LEU A 229 3.97 5.11 3.06
N LYS A 230 2.74 5.64 3.13
CA LYS A 230 2.15 6.51 2.10
C LYS A 230 2.73 7.93 2.26
N LEU A 231 3.58 8.39 1.34
CA LEU A 231 4.11 9.75 1.38
C LEU A 231 3.06 10.76 0.87
N GLY A 232 2.93 11.90 1.53
CA GLY A 232 1.99 12.96 1.14
C GLY A 232 0.53 12.64 1.49
N ALA A 233 0.29 11.92 2.59
CA ALA A 233 -1.05 11.62 3.03
C ALA A 233 -1.78 12.91 3.45
N ILE A 234 -3.01 13.10 2.97
CA ILE A 234 -3.84 14.24 3.29
C ILE A 234 -4.63 13.91 4.56
N PHE A 235 -4.49 14.74 5.61
CA PHE A 235 -5.17 14.51 6.89
C PHE A 235 -6.69 14.67 6.80
N LEU A 236 -7.14 15.65 6.02
CA LEU A 236 -8.56 15.95 5.86
C LEU A 236 -8.78 16.56 4.48
N GLU A 237 -9.63 15.95 3.67
CA GLU A 237 -9.86 16.43 2.30
C GLU A 237 -10.54 17.80 2.30
N GLY A 238 -10.08 18.69 1.42
CA GLY A 238 -10.65 20.03 1.23
C GLY A 238 -10.26 21.09 2.27
N ILE A 239 -9.54 20.75 3.35
CA ILE A 239 -9.15 21.73 4.39
C ILE A 239 -7.76 21.42 4.95
N THR A 240 -6.95 22.46 5.11
CA THR A 240 -5.69 22.38 5.87
C THR A 240 -5.95 22.61 7.35
N VAL A 241 -5.70 21.60 8.17
CA VAL A 241 -5.76 21.71 9.64
C VAL A 241 -4.38 22.13 10.15
N LYS A 242 -4.30 23.31 10.80
CA LYS A 242 -3.05 23.78 11.42
C LYS A 242 -2.63 22.83 12.55
N CYS A 243 -1.33 22.77 12.84
CA CYS A 243 -0.76 21.97 13.92
C CYS A 243 -0.91 20.44 13.76
N VAL A 244 -1.26 19.97 12.56
CA VAL A 244 -1.27 18.54 12.22
C VAL A 244 -0.23 18.30 11.13
N THR A 245 0.69 17.36 11.36
CA THR A 245 1.78 17.05 10.44
C THR A 245 1.91 15.55 10.23
N GLN A 246 2.14 15.12 8.99
CA GLN A 246 2.39 13.71 8.72
C GLN A 246 3.74 13.29 9.31
N VAL A 247 3.75 12.20 10.08
CA VAL A 247 4.98 11.58 10.56
C VAL A 247 5.47 10.62 9.48
N THR A 248 6.65 10.87 8.94
CA THR A 248 7.29 10.01 7.93
C THR A 248 8.64 9.46 8.40
N THR A 249 9.15 9.95 9.53
CA THR A 249 10.47 9.64 10.05
C THR A 249 10.48 8.35 10.88
N GLN A 250 11.39 7.45 10.53
CA GLN A 250 11.74 6.29 11.36
C GLN A 250 12.79 6.71 12.42
N PRO A 251 12.81 6.11 13.63
CA PRO A 251 12.00 4.96 14.08
C PRO A 251 10.63 5.34 14.66
N LYS A 252 10.32 6.64 14.75
CA LYS A 252 9.13 7.16 15.43
C LYS A 252 7.83 6.64 14.79
N LEU A 253 7.75 6.65 13.46
CA LEU A 253 6.63 6.08 12.70
C LEU A 253 6.36 4.62 13.10
N GLY A 254 7.37 3.75 12.97
CA GLY A 254 7.23 2.32 13.22
C GLY A 254 6.87 2.02 14.68
N GLY A 255 7.42 2.79 15.63
CA GLY A 255 7.10 2.66 17.05
C GLY A 255 5.62 2.98 17.35
N ILE A 256 5.08 4.05 16.77
CA ILE A 256 3.68 4.45 16.95
C ILE A 256 2.74 3.40 16.34
N GLN A 257 3.03 2.97 15.13
CA GLN A 257 2.29 1.92 14.43
C GLN A 257 2.25 0.62 15.24
N GLN A 258 3.42 0.13 15.66
CA GLN A 258 3.54 -1.09 16.45
C GLN A 258 2.77 -1.00 17.76
N LYS A 259 2.82 0.16 18.44
CA LYS A 259 2.10 0.38 19.69
C LYS A 259 0.58 0.30 19.51
N CYS A 260 0.05 0.89 18.42
CA CYS A 260 -1.38 0.78 18.09
C CYS A 260 -1.79 -0.68 17.85
N GLN A 261 -1.00 -1.43 17.08
CA GLN A 261 -1.27 -2.85 16.84
C GLN A 261 -1.22 -3.68 18.13
N GLN A 262 -0.24 -3.42 19.01
CA GLN A 262 -0.11 -4.10 20.30
C GLN A 262 -1.33 -3.86 21.18
N PHE A 263 -1.82 -2.62 21.27
CA PHE A 263 -3.00 -2.29 22.06
C PHE A 263 -4.27 -2.96 21.54
N CYS A 264 -4.37 -3.19 20.24
CA CYS A 264 -5.49 -3.90 19.63
C CYS A 264 -5.33 -5.44 19.63
N GLY A 265 -4.17 -5.98 19.97
CA GLY A 265 -3.88 -7.41 19.76
C GLY A 265 -3.87 -7.81 18.29
N TRP A 266 -3.47 -6.90 17.40
CA TRP A 266 -3.39 -7.15 15.96
C TRP A 266 -2.07 -7.83 15.60
N GLU A 267 -2.16 -8.98 14.94
CA GLU A 267 -0.99 -9.77 14.49
C GLU A 267 -0.59 -9.45 13.04
N GLY A 268 -1.51 -8.88 12.27
CA GLY A 268 -1.27 -8.50 10.88
C GLY A 268 -0.49 -7.20 10.73
N THR A 269 -0.44 -6.72 9.49
CA THR A 269 0.06 -5.38 9.15
C THR A 269 -1.09 -4.45 8.76
N GLY A 270 -0.83 -3.15 8.83
CA GLY A 270 -1.79 -2.12 8.50
C GLY A 270 -2.71 -1.78 9.66
N PHE A 271 -3.82 -1.14 9.31
CA PHE A 271 -4.72 -0.52 10.26
C PHE A 271 -5.46 -1.55 11.15
N PRO A 272 -5.29 -1.49 12.49
CA PRO A 272 -5.86 -2.49 13.41
C PRO A 272 -7.33 -2.23 13.79
N GLY A 273 -7.94 -1.16 13.29
CA GLY A 273 -9.30 -0.76 13.66
C GLY A 273 -10.39 -1.75 13.23
N ALA A 274 -11.48 -1.83 14.01
CA ALA A 274 -12.62 -2.72 13.76
C ALA A 274 -13.38 -2.36 12.47
N GLN A 275 -13.45 -3.23 11.47
CA GLN A 275 -14.10 -2.96 10.18
C GLN A 275 -15.56 -3.45 10.17
N PRO A 276 -16.55 -2.55 10.09
CA PRO A 276 -17.96 -2.92 10.05
C PRO A 276 -18.39 -3.51 8.69
N VAL A 277 -19.33 -4.44 8.73
CA VAL A 277 -19.93 -5.09 7.55
C VAL A 277 -21.25 -4.41 7.18
N SER A 278 -21.59 -4.43 5.88
CA SER A 278 -22.86 -3.88 5.40
C SER A 278 -24.02 -4.72 5.93
N MET A 279 -25.06 -4.05 6.42
CA MET A 279 -26.28 -4.70 6.87
C MET A 279 -27.04 -5.32 5.68
N ASP A 280 -27.47 -6.57 5.85
CA ASP A 280 -28.28 -7.32 4.89
C ASP A 280 -29.44 -8.05 5.61
N LYS A 281 -30.26 -8.79 4.83
CA LYS A 281 -31.42 -9.51 5.37
C LYS A 281 -31.06 -10.66 6.32
N GLN A 282 -29.81 -11.11 6.32
CA GLN A 282 -29.34 -12.20 7.18
C GLN A 282 -28.84 -11.65 8.51
N ASN A 283 -27.93 -10.67 8.46
CA ASN A 283 -27.25 -10.14 9.65
C ASN A 283 -28.12 -9.17 10.47
N ILE A 284 -29.18 -8.58 9.88
CA ILE A 284 -30.14 -7.75 10.63
C ILE A 284 -30.78 -8.52 11.80
N LYS A 285 -30.88 -9.86 11.70
CA LYS A 285 -31.39 -10.74 12.76
C LYS A 285 -30.57 -10.67 14.04
N PHE A 286 -29.30 -10.24 13.98
CA PHE A 286 -28.47 -10.08 15.17
C PHE A 286 -29.03 -9.03 16.13
N LEU A 287 -29.75 -8.03 15.63
CA LEU A 287 -30.38 -6.98 16.45
C LEU A 287 -31.43 -7.54 17.42
N GLU A 288 -32.02 -8.69 17.11
CA GLU A 288 -32.98 -9.39 17.98
C GLU A 288 -32.31 -10.41 18.92
N GLN A 289 -31.10 -10.85 18.58
CA GLN A 289 -30.39 -11.93 19.28
C GLN A 289 -29.40 -11.44 20.34
N LYS A 290 -28.87 -10.22 20.16
CA LYS A 290 -27.83 -9.65 21.02
C LYS A 290 -28.18 -8.19 21.33
N PRO A 291 -27.69 -7.63 22.46
CA PRO A 291 -27.82 -6.22 22.74
C PRO A 291 -26.99 -5.36 21.78
N TYR A 292 -27.63 -4.34 21.20
CA TYR A 292 -27.02 -3.36 20.31
C TYR A 292 -27.29 -1.93 20.78
N LYS A 293 -26.39 -1.05 20.38
CA LYS A 293 -26.59 0.40 20.38
C LYS A 293 -26.56 0.90 18.93
N VAL A 294 -27.22 2.03 18.69
CA VAL A 294 -27.26 2.67 17.37
C VAL A 294 -26.74 4.10 17.46
N SER A 295 -26.01 4.52 16.45
CA SER A 295 -25.68 5.92 16.20
C SER A 295 -25.81 6.22 14.71
N TRP A 296 -25.77 7.50 14.35
CA TRP A 296 -25.74 7.88 12.94
C TRP A 296 -24.36 7.60 12.34
N LYS A 297 -24.32 7.29 11.05
CA LYS A 297 -23.08 7.26 10.29
C LYS A 297 -22.85 8.67 9.72
N ALA A 298 -21.69 9.24 10.01
CA ALA A 298 -21.29 10.51 9.40
C ALA A 298 -20.51 10.21 8.11
N ASP A 299 -20.49 11.19 7.21
CA ASP A 299 -19.51 11.20 6.13
C ASP A 299 -18.21 11.83 6.65
N GLY A 300 -17.27 10.98 7.05
CA GLY A 300 -16.02 11.40 7.67
C GLY A 300 -14.85 10.45 7.42
N THR A 301 -13.66 10.93 7.72
CA THR A 301 -12.42 10.17 7.61
C THR A 301 -12.16 9.43 8.92
N ARG A 302 -12.05 8.10 8.85
CA ARG A 302 -11.79 7.29 10.04
C ARG A 302 -10.36 7.50 10.53
N TYR A 303 -10.23 7.72 11.84
CA TYR A 303 -8.94 7.80 12.51
C TYR A 303 -8.98 7.08 13.86
N MET A 304 -7.91 6.36 14.18
CA MET A 304 -7.60 6.03 15.58
C MET A 304 -6.73 7.15 16.16
N MET A 305 -6.90 7.47 17.44
CA MET A 305 -6.08 8.46 18.13
C MET A 305 -5.28 7.77 19.24
N LEU A 306 -3.96 7.78 19.11
CA LEU A 306 -3.02 7.36 20.15
C LEU A 306 -2.61 8.59 20.97
N ILE A 307 -2.83 8.52 22.27
CA ILE A 307 -2.43 9.53 23.25
C ILE A 307 -1.34 8.90 24.12
N ASP A 308 -0.10 9.36 23.95
CA ASP A 308 1.07 8.74 24.58
C ASP A 308 1.91 9.70 25.44
N GLY A 309 1.31 10.82 25.85
CA GLY A 309 1.93 11.81 26.71
C GLY A 309 1.74 13.22 26.19
N LYS A 310 2.33 14.18 26.89
CA LYS A 310 2.24 15.60 26.53
C LYS A 310 2.90 15.82 25.16
N ASN A 311 2.14 16.40 24.23
CA ASN A 311 2.56 16.62 22.84
C ASN A 311 2.88 15.33 22.05
N GLU A 312 2.45 14.17 22.55
CA GLU A 312 2.61 12.87 21.89
C GLU A 312 1.22 12.32 21.56
N VAL A 313 0.49 13.08 20.71
CA VAL A 313 -0.84 12.71 20.20
C VAL A 313 -0.74 12.42 18.72
N TYR A 314 -1.24 11.26 18.31
CA TYR A 314 -1.14 10.77 16.95
C TYR A 314 -2.48 10.31 16.42
N MET A 315 -2.69 10.55 15.13
CA MET A 315 -3.86 10.08 14.38
C MET A 315 -3.41 9.05 13.35
N ILE A 316 -4.13 7.93 13.27
CA ILE A 316 -3.82 6.80 12.39
C ILE A 316 -4.99 6.56 11.45
N ASP A 317 -4.79 6.71 10.14
CA ASP A 317 -5.84 6.48 9.13
C ASP A 317 -5.93 5.00 8.69
N ARG A 318 -6.86 4.72 7.76
CA ARG A 318 -7.06 3.37 7.19
C ARG A 318 -5.87 2.87 6.36
N ASP A 319 -5.10 3.77 5.78
CA ASP A 319 -3.86 3.45 5.06
C ASP A 319 -2.67 3.25 6.02
N ASN A 320 -2.93 3.38 7.33
CA ASN A 320 -1.96 3.29 8.41
C ASN A 320 -0.88 4.39 8.35
N SER A 321 -1.25 5.54 7.77
CA SER A 321 -0.47 6.78 7.82
C SER A 321 -0.63 7.41 9.20
N ILE A 322 0.47 7.97 9.71
CA ILE A 322 0.52 8.58 11.04
C ILE A 322 0.60 10.10 10.91
N PHE A 323 -0.22 10.80 11.69
CA PHE A 323 -0.18 12.26 11.80
C PHE A 323 0.03 12.66 13.25
N HIS A 324 1.01 13.52 13.50
CA HIS A 324 1.24 14.14 14.79
C HIS A 324 0.31 15.35 14.95
N VAL A 325 -0.30 15.46 16.12
CA VAL A 325 -1.20 16.56 16.48
C VAL A 325 -0.57 17.36 17.60
N SER A 326 -0.15 18.58 17.28
CA SER A 326 0.37 19.54 18.26
C SER A 326 -0.79 20.32 18.92
N ASN A 327 -0.56 20.80 20.14
CA ASN A 327 -1.51 21.64 20.89
C ASN A 327 -2.89 21.00 21.16
N LEU A 328 -2.95 19.67 21.29
CA LEU A 328 -4.15 18.96 21.72
C LEU A 328 -3.89 18.26 23.05
N GLU A 329 -4.53 18.73 24.13
CA GLU A 329 -4.21 18.30 25.49
C GLU A 329 -5.25 17.33 26.08
N PHE A 330 -4.81 16.23 26.68
CA PHE A 330 -5.66 15.25 27.36
C PHE A 330 -5.31 15.15 28.84
N PRO A 331 -5.99 15.90 29.72
CA PRO A 331 -5.73 15.89 31.16
C PRO A 331 -6.16 14.57 31.81
N PHE A 332 -5.41 14.13 32.81
CA PHE A 332 -5.84 13.01 33.64
C PHE A 332 -6.89 13.46 34.66
N ARG A 333 -8.04 12.77 34.74
CA ARG A 333 -9.15 13.16 35.61
C ARG A 333 -8.76 13.38 37.08
N LYS A 334 -7.84 12.57 37.62
CA LYS A 334 -7.41 12.67 39.03
C LYS A 334 -6.36 13.76 39.27
N ASP A 335 -5.62 14.17 38.24
CA ASP A 335 -4.66 15.28 38.30
C ASP A 335 -4.64 16.01 36.95
N LEU A 336 -5.33 17.16 36.87
CA LEU A 336 -5.47 17.94 35.64
C LEU A 336 -4.14 18.55 35.14
N ARG A 337 -3.06 18.47 35.93
CA ARG A 337 -1.71 18.86 35.51
C ARG A 337 -1.00 17.72 34.76
N ALA A 338 -1.40 16.48 35.02
CA ALA A 338 -0.87 15.32 34.33
C ALA A 338 -1.59 15.12 32.98
N HIS A 339 -0.85 14.60 32.01
CA HIS A 339 -1.37 14.25 30.69
C HIS A 339 -1.57 12.74 30.61
N LEU A 340 -2.64 12.29 29.92
CA LEU A 340 -2.86 10.88 29.63
C LEU A 340 -1.71 10.31 28.78
N SER A 341 -1.45 9.01 28.97
CA SER A 341 -0.50 8.23 28.16
C SER A 341 -1.08 6.85 27.87
N ASN A 342 -0.44 6.05 27.00
CA ASN A 342 -0.85 4.67 26.72
C ASN A 342 -2.37 4.50 26.50
N THR A 343 -2.99 5.46 25.81
CA THR A 343 -4.44 5.52 25.59
C THR A 343 -4.71 5.50 24.10
N LEU A 344 -5.65 4.66 23.66
CA LEU A 344 -5.98 4.49 22.24
C LEU A 344 -7.48 4.54 22.05
N LEU A 345 -7.90 5.50 21.22
CA LEU A 345 -9.28 5.80 20.88
C LEU A 345 -9.54 5.44 19.41
N ASP A 346 -10.78 5.09 19.09
CA ASP A 346 -11.24 4.91 17.70
C ASP A 346 -12.39 5.87 17.42
N GLY A 347 -12.35 6.47 16.24
CA GLY A 347 -13.18 7.62 15.93
C GLY A 347 -13.21 7.99 14.47
N GLU A 348 -13.90 9.10 14.22
CA GLU A 348 -14.11 9.64 12.88
C GLU A 348 -13.90 11.15 12.92
N MET A 349 -13.10 11.64 11.98
CA MET A 349 -12.92 13.06 11.76
C MET A 349 -13.97 13.54 10.77
N ILE A 350 -14.71 14.57 11.15
CA ILE A 350 -15.78 15.15 10.36
C ILE A 350 -15.57 16.66 10.20
N ILE A 351 -16.23 17.21 9.19
CA ILE A 351 -16.28 18.64 8.94
C ILE A 351 -17.68 19.14 9.27
N ASP A 352 -17.80 19.95 10.32
CA ASP A 352 -19.05 20.66 10.64
C ASP A 352 -19.07 22.03 9.99
N LYS A 353 -20.25 22.46 9.53
CA LYS A 353 -20.50 23.86 9.14
C LYS A 353 -21.33 24.55 10.23
N VAL A 354 -20.68 25.36 11.06
CA VAL A 354 -21.36 26.13 12.12
C VAL A 354 -21.31 27.61 11.76
N ASN A 355 -22.48 28.24 11.57
CA ASN A 355 -22.58 29.67 11.19
C ASN A 355 -21.75 30.01 9.92
N GLY A 356 -21.69 29.09 8.96
CA GLY A 356 -20.90 29.24 7.73
C GLY A 356 -19.39 29.02 7.91
N GLN A 357 -18.89 28.86 9.14
CA GLN A 357 -17.51 28.48 9.39
C GLN A 357 -17.34 26.97 9.39
N VAL A 358 -16.25 26.53 8.80
CA VAL A 358 -15.90 25.13 8.67
C VAL A 358 -15.04 24.72 9.87
N VAL A 359 -15.54 23.78 10.68
CA VAL A 359 -14.92 23.39 11.95
C VAL A 359 -14.64 21.88 11.94
N PRO A 360 -13.36 21.46 11.91
CA PRO A 360 -13.03 20.05 12.02
C PRO A 360 -13.35 19.52 13.42
N ARG A 361 -13.95 18.33 13.50
CA ARG A 361 -14.24 17.64 14.76
C ARG A 361 -13.87 16.18 14.71
N TYR A 362 -13.21 15.70 15.76
CA TYR A 362 -13.00 14.29 16.00
C TYR A 362 -14.08 13.73 16.92
N LEU A 363 -14.87 12.80 16.40
CA LEU A 363 -15.90 12.08 17.14
C LEU A 363 -15.36 10.72 17.61
N ILE A 364 -15.14 10.60 18.92
CA ILE A 364 -14.71 9.37 19.57
C ILE A 364 -15.92 8.45 19.71
N TYR A 365 -15.91 7.29 19.07
CA TYR A 365 -16.99 6.31 19.22
C TYR A 365 -16.56 5.05 19.99
N ASP A 366 -15.26 4.83 20.17
CA ASP A 366 -14.76 3.71 20.97
C ASP A 366 -13.39 3.99 21.65
N ILE A 367 -13.04 3.17 22.64
CA ILE A 367 -11.77 3.19 23.38
C ILE A 367 -11.24 1.77 23.57
N ILE A 368 -9.98 1.55 23.19
CA ILE A 368 -9.31 0.24 23.21
C ILE A 368 -8.43 0.11 24.45
N LYS A 369 -7.71 1.19 24.79
CA LYS A 369 -6.75 1.22 25.91
C LYS A 369 -6.89 2.55 26.63
N PHE A 370 -6.81 2.55 27.96
CA PHE A 370 -6.81 3.77 28.77
C PHE A 370 -5.72 3.69 29.83
N ASN A 371 -4.70 4.54 29.77
CA ASN A 371 -3.53 4.50 30.66
C ASN A 371 -2.96 3.08 30.83
N GLY A 372 -2.85 2.32 29.73
CA GLY A 372 -2.39 0.93 29.74
C GLY A 372 -3.43 -0.12 30.20
N GLN A 373 -4.58 0.29 30.74
CA GLN A 373 -5.66 -0.63 31.11
C GLN A 373 -6.41 -1.13 29.87
N PRO A 374 -6.71 -2.44 29.77
CA PRO A 374 -7.38 -3.06 28.62
C PRO A 374 -8.90 -2.80 28.63
N VAL A 375 -9.29 -1.52 28.57
CA VAL A 375 -10.70 -1.11 28.57
C VAL A 375 -11.47 -1.66 27.36
N GLY A 376 -10.78 -1.96 26.25
CA GLY A 376 -11.33 -2.65 25.09
C GLY A 376 -11.94 -4.02 25.38
N ASP A 377 -11.52 -4.71 26.45
CA ASP A 377 -12.08 -6.00 26.86
C ASP A 377 -13.39 -5.88 27.65
N CYS A 378 -13.78 -4.65 28.03
CA CYS A 378 -15.03 -4.38 28.75
C CYS A 378 -16.24 -4.27 27.80
N ASP A 379 -17.44 -4.36 28.39
CA ASP A 379 -18.69 -4.07 27.70
C ASP A 379 -18.68 -2.64 27.11
N PHE A 380 -19.27 -2.48 25.93
CA PHE A 380 -19.31 -1.22 25.21
C PHE A 380 -19.89 -0.06 26.03
N ASN A 381 -20.87 -0.29 26.91
CA ASN A 381 -21.41 0.78 27.76
C ASN A 381 -20.38 1.27 28.79
N VAL A 382 -19.52 0.38 29.30
CA VAL A 382 -18.39 0.74 30.17
C VAL A 382 -17.37 1.57 29.38
N ARG A 383 -17.09 1.18 28.13
CA ARG A 383 -16.19 1.91 27.23
C ARG A 383 -16.72 3.32 26.92
N LEU A 384 -18.01 3.46 26.61
CA LEU A 384 -18.66 4.76 26.43
C LEU A 384 -18.59 5.64 27.69
N ALA A 385 -18.86 5.07 28.87
CA ALA A 385 -18.74 5.79 30.13
C ALA A 385 -17.30 6.21 30.43
N CYS A 386 -16.31 5.39 30.03
CA CYS A 386 -14.89 5.73 30.14
C CYS A 386 -14.52 6.92 29.25
N ILE A 387 -14.98 6.95 28.00
CA ILE A 387 -14.75 8.10 27.09
C ILE A 387 -15.32 9.38 27.72
N GLU A 388 -16.57 9.34 28.17
CA GLU A 388 -17.21 10.53 28.75
C GLU A 388 -16.48 11.02 30.01
N LYS A 389 -16.23 10.12 30.96
CA LYS A 389 -15.69 10.49 32.27
C LYS A 389 -14.18 10.77 32.26
N GLU A 390 -13.41 10.03 31.49
CA GLU A 390 -11.95 10.05 31.56
C GLU A 390 -11.29 10.83 30.42
N ILE A 391 -12.00 11.06 29.30
CA ILE A 391 -11.48 11.83 28.15
C ILE A 391 -12.18 13.18 28.02
N ILE A 392 -13.52 13.19 27.93
CA ILE A 392 -14.28 14.41 27.64
C ILE A 392 -14.38 15.32 28.88
N PHE A 393 -14.80 14.77 30.02
CA PHE A 393 -15.00 15.52 31.24
C PHE A 393 -13.75 16.29 31.73
N PRO A 394 -12.54 15.69 31.80
CA PRO A 394 -11.34 16.40 32.27
C PRO A 394 -10.93 17.54 31.33
N ARG A 395 -11.12 17.37 30.01
CA ARG A 395 -10.91 18.43 29.02
C ARG A 395 -11.89 19.57 29.24
N HIS A 396 -13.17 19.28 29.43
CA HIS A 396 -14.19 20.29 29.71
C HIS A 396 -13.92 21.05 31.01
N GLU A 397 -13.49 20.37 32.09
CA GLU A 397 -13.12 21.06 33.34
C GLU A 397 -11.95 22.02 33.13
N LYS A 398 -10.92 21.59 32.41
CA LYS A 398 -9.73 22.40 32.13
C LYS A 398 -10.02 23.56 31.15
N MET A 399 -10.97 23.39 30.24
CA MET A 399 -11.49 24.48 29.40
C MET A 399 -12.28 25.50 30.22
N LYS A 400 -13.14 25.05 31.15
CA LYS A 400 -13.92 25.93 32.03
C LYS A 400 -13.04 26.77 32.95
N SER A 401 -11.89 26.23 33.39
CA SER A 401 -10.91 26.98 34.18
C SER A 401 -9.99 27.89 33.34
N GLY A 402 -10.18 27.95 32.02
CA GLY A 402 -9.38 28.78 31.11
C GLY A 402 -7.95 28.27 30.88
N LEU A 403 -7.63 27.07 31.35
CA LEU A 403 -6.30 26.45 31.19
C LEU A 403 -6.13 25.78 29.83
N ILE A 404 -7.22 25.47 29.13
CA ILE A 404 -7.24 25.09 27.71
C ILE A 404 -8.03 26.15 26.94
N ASP A 405 -7.39 26.78 25.95
CA ASP A 405 -8.06 27.62 24.97
C ASP A 405 -8.50 26.80 23.76
N LYS A 406 -9.82 26.62 23.63
CA LYS A 406 -10.44 25.88 22.52
C LYS A 406 -10.14 26.48 21.15
N ALA A 407 -9.85 27.78 21.05
CA ALA A 407 -9.53 28.43 19.78
C ALA A 407 -8.12 28.10 19.28
N GLN A 408 -7.23 27.65 20.18
CA GLN A 408 -5.84 27.26 19.84
C GLN A 408 -5.72 25.77 19.50
N GLU A 409 -6.74 24.97 19.80
CA GLU A 409 -6.73 23.55 19.48
C GLU A 409 -6.91 23.33 17.96
N PRO A 410 -6.25 22.32 17.37
CA PRO A 410 -6.32 22.05 15.93
C PRO A 410 -7.73 21.67 15.47
N PHE A 411 -8.48 20.96 16.30
CA PHE A 411 -9.85 20.53 16.04
C PHE A 411 -10.61 20.23 17.34
N SER A 412 -11.94 20.21 17.26
CA SER A 412 -12.79 19.89 18.42
C SER A 412 -12.80 18.39 18.68
N VAL A 413 -12.66 17.97 19.92
CA VAL A 413 -12.84 16.55 20.33
C VAL A 413 -14.20 16.39 21.02
N ARG A 414 -14.99 15.40 20.61
CA ARG A 414 -16.29 15.06 21.20
C ARG A 414 -16.48 13.56 21.24
N ASN A 415 -17.31 13.06 22.14
CA ASN A 415 -17.80 11.70 22.06
C ASN A 415 -18.97 11.62 21.07
N LYS A 416 -19.05 10.50 20.35
CA LYS A 416 -20.19 10.14 19.52
C LYS A 416 -21.27 9.52 20.42
N PRO A 417 -22.46 10.11 20.54
CA PRO A 417 -23.51 9.53 21.35
C PRO A 417 -24.08 8.29 20.68
N PHE A 418 -24.38 7.29 21.50
CA PHE A 418 -25.01 6.04 21.13
C PHE A 418 -26.33 5.90 21.88
N PHE A 419 -27.35 5.48 21.15
CA PHE A 419 -28.71 5.35 21.64
C PHE A 419 -29.14 3.88 21.61
N ASP A 420 -30.29 3.63 22.22
CA ASP A 420 -30.98 2.36 22.04
C ASP A 420 -31.49 2.21 20.59
N ILE A 421 -31.50 0.99 20.06
CA ILE A 421 -31.94 0.67 18.70
C ILE A 421 -33.34 1.17 18.38
N TYR A 422 -34.25 1.30 19.36
CA TYR A 422 -35.59 1.87 19.13
C TYR A 422 -35.55 3.35 18.70
N THR A 423 -34.43 4.04 18.94
CA THR A 423 -34.20 5.43 18.54
C THR A 423 -33.83 5.56 17.06
N SER A 424 -33.51 4.46 16.37
CA SER A 424 -33.08 4.47 14.96
C SER A 424 -34.03 5.24 14.05
N ARG A 425 -35.34 5.11 14.29
CA ARG A 425 -36.36 5.85 13.55
C ARG A 425 -36.18 7.37 13.68
N LYS A 426 -36.01 7.87 14.90
CA LYS A 426 -35.79 9.32 15.15
C LYS A 426 -34.51 9.85 14.53
N LEU A 427 -33.46 9.02 14.46
CA LEU A 427 -32.19 9.38 13.83
C LEU A 427 -32.33 9.55 12.31
N LEU A 428 -33.29 8.87 11.68
CA LEU A 428 -33.57 8.96 10.25
C LEU A 428 -34.66 9.99 9.91
N GLU A 429 -35.62 10.19 10.82
CA GLU A 429 -36.68 11.19 10.69
C GLU A 429 -36.10 12.60 10.88
N GLY A 430 -35.44 13.14 9.84
CA GLY A 430 -35.11 14.53 9.48
C GLY A 430 -34.80 15.58 10.56
N ASN A 431 -35.53 15.64 11.66
CA ASN A 431 -35.31 16.51 12.81
C ASN A 431 -33.92 16.32 13.42
N PHE A 432 -33.46 15.06 13.57
CA PHE A 432 -32.11 14.80 14.07
C PHE A 432 -31.02 15.27 13.08
N ALA A 433 -31.24 15.09 11.77
CA ALA A 433 -30.34 15.57 10.72
C ALA A 433 -30.17 17.11 10.72
N ARG A 434 -31.13 17.86 11.31
CA ARG A 434 -31.02 19.32 11.50
C ARG A 434 -30.22 19.70 12.75
N GLU A 435 -30.15 18.82 13.75
CA GLU A 435 -29.36 19.04 14.97
C GLU A 435 -27.87 18.78 14.74
N VAL A 436 -27.54 17.91 13.78
CA VAL A 436 -26.17 17.66 13.34
C VAL A 436 -25.78 18.63 12.22
N SER A 437 -24.59 19.23 12.33
CA SER A 437 -24.08 20.24 11.37
C SER A 437 -23.21 19.63 10.26
N HIS A 438 -23.33 18.31 10.07
CA HIS A 438 -22.57 17.49 9.13
C HIS A 438 -23.50 16.47 8.45
N GLU A 439 -23.05 15.92 7.32
CA GLU A 439 -23.83 14.99 6.52
C GLU A 439 -23.97 13.62 7.19
N VAL A 440 -25.19 13.09 7.21
CA VAL A 440 -25.52 11.76 7.74
C VAL A 440 -25.87 10.84 6.59
N ASP A 441 -25.06 9.83 6.36
CA ASP A 441 -25.17 8.91 5.22
C ASP A 441 -25.68 7.51 5.59
N GLY A 442 -26.11 7.32 6.84
CA GLY A 442 -26.66 6.05 7.31
C GLY A 442 -26.69 5.90 8.84
N LEU A 443 -26.72 4.64 9.28
CA LEU A 443 -26.68 4.24 10.69
C LEU A 443 -25.55 3.24 10.92
N ILE A 444 -25.03 3.24 12.14
CA ILE A 444 -24.08 2.24 12.62
C ILE A 444 -24.67 1.54 13.85
N PHE A 445 -24.70 0.20 13.81
CA PHE A 445 -25.17 -0.64 14.90
C PHE A 445 -23.97 -1.31 15.55
N GLN A 446 -23.74 -0.99 16.80
CA GLN A 446 -22.62 -1.45 17.60
C GLN A 446 -23.10 -2.48 18.63
N PRO A 447 -22.60 -3.72 18.62
CA PRO A 447 -22.91 -4.71 19.66
C PRO A 447 -22.27 -4.30 20.98
N THR A 448 -22.86 -4.67 22.11
CA THR A 448 -22.31 -4.27 23.43
C THR A 448 -21.11 -5.09 23.90
N GLY A 449 -20.70 -6.13 23.16
CA GLY A 449 -19.54 -6.95 23.50
C GLY A 449 -18.21 -6.19 23.53
N LYS A 450 -17.12 -6.94 23.78
CA LYS A 450 -15.75 -6.40 23.76
C LYS A 450 -15.33 -5.90 22.37
N TYR A 451 -14.34 -5.02 22.34
CA TYR A 451 -13.70 -4.57 21.10
C TYR A 451 -13.04 -5.74 20.37
N LYS A 452 -13.12 -5.76 19.05
CA LYS A 452 -12.44 -6.74 18.20
C LYS A 452 -11.75 -6.02 17.03
N PRO A 453 -10.44 -6.22 16.80
CA PRO A 453 -9.75 -5.64 15.65
C PRO A 453 -10.14 -6.33 14.34
N GLY A 454 -9.92 -5.64 13.21
CA GLY A 454 -10.18 -6.19 11.88
C GLY A 454 -11.66 -6.40 11.59
N ARG A 455 -12.00 -7.32 10.67
CA ARG A 455 -13.38 -7.54 10.23
C ARG A 455 -14.29 -8.00 11.38
N CYS A 456 -15.35 -7.23 11.62
CA CYS A 456 -16.35 -7.49 12.64
C CYS A 456 -17.73 -7.72 12.00
N ASP A 457 -18.11 -8.99 11.83
CA ASP A 457 -19.41 -9.35 11.25
C ASP A 457 -20.61 -8.98 12.16
N ASP A 458 -20.37 -8.68 13.43
CA ASP A 458 -21.38 -8.18 14.37
C ASP A 458 -21.52 -6.64 14.33
N ILE A 459 -20.60 -5.86 13.72
CA ILE A 459 -20.78 -4.40 13.63
C ILE A 459 -21.43 -4.08 12.28
N LEU A 460 -22.66 -3.58 12.29
CA LEU A 460 -23.47 -3.44 11.09
C LEU A 460 -23.56 -1.98 10.67
N LYS A 461 -23.09 -1.65 9.46
CA LYS A 461 -23.33 -0.36 8.82
C LYS A 461 -24.53 -0.47 7.89
N TRP A 462 -25.52 0.38 8.09
CA TRP A 462 -26.69 0.47 7.24
C TRP A 462 -26.66 1.81 6.50
N LYS A 463 -26.88 1.78 5.19
CA LYS A 463 -27.11 2.98 4.38
C LYS A 463 -28.44 2.82 3.63
N PRO A 464 -29.20 3.92 3.42
CA PRO A 464 -30.35 3.89 2.53
C PRO A 464 -29.97 3.30 1.16
N PRO A 465 -30.76 2.39 0.58
CA PRO A 465 -30.45 1.79 -0.72
C PRO A 465 -30.21 2.82 -1.83
N SER A 466 -30.87 3.98 -1.76
CA SER A 466 -30.71 5.10 -2.69
C SER A 466 -29.36 5.82 -2.59
N LEU A 467 -28.61 5.63 -1.51
CA LEU A 467 -27.28 6.23 -1.28
C LEU A 467 -26.14 5.24 -1.48
N ASN A 468 -26.44 4.01 -1.91
CA ASN A 468 -25.39 3.02 -2.21
C ASN A 468 -24.78 3.32 -3.58
N SER A 469 -23.53 3.77 -3.57
CA SER A 469 -22.70 3.94 -4.75
C SER A 469 -21.31 3.35 -4.52
N VAL A 470 -20.60 3.07 -5.61
CA VAL A 470 -19.21 2.64 -5.63
C VAL A 470 -18.53 3.38 -6.78
N ASP A 471 -17.34 3.92 -6.52
CA ASP A 471 -16.55 4.59 -7.54
C ASP A 471 -15.72 3.57 -8.33
N PHE A 472 -15.80 3.66 -9.65
CA PHE A 472 -15.06 2.81 -10.57
C PHE A 472 -14.13 3.63 -11.43
N ARG A 473 -12.95 3.07 -11.75
CA ARG A 473 -12.17 3.59 -12.88
C ARG A 473 -12.80 3.09 -14.18
N LEU A 474 -13.39 4.00 -14.94
CA LEU A 474 -14.00 3.71 -16.25
C LEU A 474 -12.93 3.64 -17.34
N LYS A 475 -12.92 2.56 -18.12
CA LYS A 475 -12.13 2.42 -19.34
C LYS A 475 -13.06 2.06 -20.52
N ILE A 476 -13.28 3.00 -21.41
CA ILE A 476 -14.09 2.77 -22.62
C ILE A 476 -13.25 1.97 -23.61
N THR A 477 -13.74 0.81 -24.03
CA THR A 477 -13.05 -0.09 -24.96
C THR A 477 -14.00 -0.49 -26.08
N ARG A 478 -13.50 -0.48 -27.31
CA ARG A 478 -14.23 -0.98 -28.48
C ARG A 478 -14.07 -2.49 -28.55
N ILE A 479 -15.17 -3.21 -28.37
CA ILE A 479 -15.19 -4.67 -28.43
C ILE A 479 -15.77 -5.06 -29.78
N GLY A 480 -14.99 -5.81 -30.56
CA GLY A 480 -15.36 -6.36 -31.85
C GLY A 480 -14.60 -7.68 -32.08
N GLY A 481 -15.11 -8.51 -32.98
CA GLY A 481 -14.55 -9.80 -33.32
C GLY A 481 -15.23 -10.39 -34.54
N GLU A 482 -14.71 -11.51 -35.04
CA GLU A 482 -15.28 -12.20 -36.20
C GLU A 482 -16.71 -12.66 -35.88
N GLY A 483 -17.69 -12.19 -36.65
CA GLY A 483 -19.13 -12.44 -36.40
C GLY A 483 -19.79 -11.58 -35.32
N LEU A 484 -19.09 -10.62 -34.69
CA LEU A 484 -19.63 -9.74 -33.65
C LEU A 484 -19.76 -8.30 -34.15
N LEU A 485 -20.93 -7.70 -33.97
CA LEU A 485 -21.12 -6.27 -34.23
C LEU A 485 -20.19 -5.47 -33.31
N THR A 486 -19.39 -4.58 -33.90
CA THR A 486 -18.47 -3.76 -33.13
C THR A 486 -19.23 -2.77 -32.27
N GLN A 487 -19.05 -2.83 -30.96
CA GLN A 487 -19.72 -1.96 -30.00
C GLN A 487 -18.71 -1.34 -29.03
N ASN A 488 -19.00 -0.12 -28.58
CA ASN A 488 -18.25 0.51 -27.50
C ASN A 488 -18.85 0.07 -26.16
N VAL A 489 -18.00 -0.37 -25.24
CA VAL A 489 -18.41 -0.80 -23.90
C VAL A 489 -17.53 -0.11 -22.87
N GLY A 490 -18.16 0.41 -21.82
CA GLY A 490 -17.46 0.98 -20.66
C GLY A 490 -17.11 -0.13 -19.68
N LEU A 491 -15.82 -0.39 -19.49
CA LEU A 491 -15.33 -1.37 -18.53
C LEU A 491 -15.06 -0.69 -17.18
N LEU A 492 -15.70 -1.17 -16.10
CA LEU A 492 -15.62 -0.60 -14.76
C LEU A 492 -14.62 -1.40 -13.91
N TYR A 493 -13.56 -0.76 -13.42
CA TYR A 493 -12.52 -1.39 -12.60
C TYR A 493 -12.56 -0.93 -11.14
N VAL A 494 -12.20 -1.82 -10.21
CA VAL A 494 -12.02 -1.53 -8.78
C VAL A 494 -10.57 -1.76 -8.36
N GLY A 495 -10.16 -1.21 -7.21
CA GLY A 495 -8.81 -1.41 -6.68
C GLY A 495 -8.51 -2.89 -6.41
N ASN A 496 -7.26 -3.29 -6.64
CA ASN A 496 -6.75 -4.65 -6.41
C ASN A 496 -7.51 -5.77 -7.15
N PHE A 497 -8.15 -5.44 -8.27
CA PHE A 497 -8.81 -6.41 -9.14
C PHE A 497 -8.47 -6.13 -10.61
N ASP A 498 -7.71 -7.04 -11.23
CA ASP A 498 -7.13 -6.83 -12.56
C ASP A 498 -8.14 -6.91 -13.72
N ARG A 499 -9.32 -7.48 -13.46
CA ARG A 499 -10.38 -7.66 -14.45
C ARG A 499 -11.46 -6.59 -14.26
N PRO A 500 -12.21 -6.23 -15.32
CA PRO A 500 -13.37 -5.37 -15.14
C PRO A 500 -14.35 -6.04 -14.17
N PHE A 501 -14.73 -5.31 -13.12
CA PHE A 501 -15.70 -5.75 -12.13
C PHE A 501 -17.11 -5.74 -12.70
N ALA A 502 -17.41 -4.73 -13.51
CA ALA A 502 -18.71 -4.54 -14.15
C ALA A 502 -18.56 -3.85 -15.52
N GLN A 503 -19.67 -3.72 -16.23
CA GLN A 503 -19.74 -3.01 -17.50
C GLN A 503 -20.88 -2.00 -17.47
N ILE A 504 -20.69 -0.88 -18.18
CA ILE A 504 -21.73 0.12 -18.42
C ILE A 504 -21.86 0.35 -19.93
N LYS A 505 -23.09 0.54 -20.38
CA LYS A 505 -23.36 0.91 -21.77
C LYS A 505 -22.92 2.36 -21.99
N VAL A 506 -22.16 2.59 -23.06
CA VAL A 506 -21.60 3.90 -23.44
C VAL A 506 -22.26 4.39 -24.70
#